data_AF-A0A6I4R1L9-F1
#
_entry.id   AF-A0A6I4R1L9-F1
#
_cell.length_a   1.000
_cell.length_b   1.000
_cell.length_c   1.000
_cell.angle_alpha   90.00
_cell.angle_beta   90.00
_cell.angle_gamma   90.00
#
_symmetry.space_group_name_H-M   'P 1'
#
loop_
_entity.id
_entity.type
_entity.pdbx_description
1 polymer ?
#
loop_
_entity_poly.entity_id
_entity_poly.type
_entity_poly.pdbx_seq_one_letter_code
_entity_poly.pdbx_strand_id
1 'polypeptide(L)'
;MSGKPAARVSDTDACPLPGHGPNPVVVGSPNVLINNLPAARVGDATACGDAITVGIPTILINGMPIAHLGSATAHGGVIISGSGNVLVGSSGGGAPISPVGPLQIGGAIAAVAATASALLADDSGNIQFDEQLRLQAPNGQPYSLLPYTLTLEDGSQLNGTTDAEGKTQRIQTTSPQTITQIALKPPSDATPCCARHTGQQSSTGRIVELQAVKTNPQQLGSSVHSVTLDGESRPLTSGEIAMARSIFKDAIDYTKVKVHRDEYLPFGLQPDNTAMTPNGELYFNPAYFQEDFSSAKQDEYKHWFMHEMVHVWQHQLGYWVKLHGMLLHPGSLWGLLGDPYQYTLDATKKLHDYNMEQQGDIIADHYALSNGLSALSNSGRQVRDRSLFNLVLADFLKDPSNANALP
;
A
#
# COMPACT_ATOMS: atom_id res chain seq x y z
N MET A 1 12.65 6.38 -32.13
CA MET A 1 12.87 4.96 -31.77
C MET A 1 11.58 4.20 -32.02
N SER A 2 11.64 3.01 -32.61
CA SER A 2 10.46 2.18 -32.91
C SER A 2 9.79 1.71 -31.61
N GLY A 3 8.46 1.66 -31.58
CA GLY A 3 7.72 1.06 -30.47
C GLY A 3 8.11 -0.41 -30.27
N LYS A 4 8.02 -0.90 -29.03
CA LYS A 4 8.29 -2.28 -28.64
C LYS A 4 6.97 -3.06 -28.54
N PRO A 5 6.91 -4.35 -28.91
CA PRO A 5 5.73 -5.20 -28.68
C PRO A 5 5.25 -5.13 -27.24
N ALA A 6 3.95 -4.86 -27.02
CA ALA A 6 3.36 -4.92 -25.69
C ALA A 6 3.28 -6.37 -25.20
N ALA A 7 3.67 -6.62 -23.95
CA ALA A 7 3.62 -7.95 -23.34
C ALA A 7 2.24 -8.24 -22.76
N ARG A 8 1.88 -9.52 -22.69
CA ARG A 8 0.56 -10.02 -22.27
C ARG A 8 0.71 -11.31 -21.49
N VAL A 9 -0.36 -11.74 -20.84
CA VAL A 9 -0.46 -13.12 -20.36
C VAL A 9 -0.18 -14.09 -21.51
N SER A 10 0.55 -15.16 -21.23
CA SER A 10 1.16 -16.15 -22.16
C SER A 10 2.42 -15.73 -22.91
N ASP A 11 2.78 -14.44 -22.95
CA ASP A 11 4.09 -14.04 -23.47
C ASP A 11 5.19 -14.49 -22.49
N THR A 12 6.35 -14.92 -22.98
CA THR A 12 7.36 -15.61 -22.15
C THR A 12 8.50 -14.70 -21.70
N ASP A 13 9.05 -15.00 -20.54
CA ASP A 13 10.35 -14.51 -20.06
C ASP A 13 11.50 -15.43 -20.47
N ALA A 14 12.72 -14.94 -20.29
CA ALA A 14 13.94 -15.74 -20.23
C ALA A 14 14.52 -15.63 -18.83
N CYS A 15 14.03 -16.47 -17.92
CA CYS A 15 14.52 -16.53 -16.55
C CYS A 15 15.93 -17.16 -16.51
N PRO A 16 16.94 -16.49 -15.90
CA PRO A 16 18.32 -16.98 -15.88
C PRO A 16 18.59 -17.98 -14.76
N LEU A 17 17.62 -18.23 -13.86
CA LEU A 17 17.79 -19.19 -12.78
C LEU A 17 17.89 -20.63 -13.32
N PRO A 18 18.89 -21.42 -12.87
CA PRO A 18 19.03 -22.80 -13.29
C PRO A 18 17.76 -23.62 -13.07
N GLY A 19 17.27 -24.28 -14.13
CA GLY A 19 16.09 -25.15 -14.07
C GLY A 19 14.75 -24.46 -14.33
N HIS A 20 14.69 -23.13 -14.40
CA HIS A 20 13.43 -22.40 -14.65
C HIS A 20 13.07 -22.35 -16.14
N GLY A 21 14.04 -22.10 -17.02
CA GLY A 21 13.80 -21.95 -18.46
C GLY A 21 12.87 -20.77 -18.81
N PRO A 22 12.35 -20.69 -20.05
CA PRO A 22 11.38 -19.67 -20.44
C PRO A 22 10.00 -19.94 -19.83
N ASN A 23 9.41 -18.95 -19.17
CA ASN A 23 8.12 -19.08 -18.50
C ASN A 23 7.11 -18.04 -18.97
N PRO A 24 5.85 -18.42 -19.21
CA PRO A 24 4.82 -17.46 -19.58
C PRO A 24 4.50 -16.51 -18.42
N VAL A 25 4.15 -15.26 -18.76
CA VAL A 25 3.43 -14.36 -17.85
C VAL A 25 2.07 -14.97 -17.54
N VAL A 26 1.74 -15.12 -16.27
CA VAL A 26 0.52 -15.80 -15.79
C VAL A 26 -0.48 -14.85 -15.11
N VAL A 27 -0.04 -13.65 -14.75
CA VAL A 27 -0.90 -12.58 -14.22
C VAL A 27 -0.93 -11.43 -15.21
N GLY A 28 -2.07 -10.76 -15.32
CA GLY A 28 -2.22 -9.60 -16.19
C GLY A 28 -3.36 -8.72 -15.75
N SER A 29 -3.63 -7.70 -16.55
CA SER A 29 -4.75 -6.80 -16.35
C SER A 29 -6.11 -7.53 -16.31
N PRO A 30 -6.96 -7.30 -15.29
CA PRO A 30 -8.27 -7.96 -15.21
C PRO A 30 -9.26 -7.53 -16.30
N ASN A 31 -9.01 -6.41 -16.99
CA ASN A 31 -9.99 -5.76 -17.86
C ASN A 31 -9.41 -5.12 -19.13
N VAL A 32 -8.08 -4.99 -19.25
CA VAL A 32 -7.43 -4.45 -20.45
C VAL A 32 -6.78 -5.59 -21.19
N LEU A 33 -7.32 -5.86 -22.38
CA LEU A 33 -6.86 -6.94 -23.25
C LEU A 33 -6.08 -6.37 -24.43
N ILE A 34 -5.01 -7.06 -24.81
CA ILE A 34 -4.24 -6.81 -26.04
C ILE A 34 -4.30 -8.10 -26.85
N ASN A 35 -4.91 -8.04 -28.03
CA ASN A 35 -5.24 -9.23 -28.84
C ASN A 35 -5.95 -10.32 -28.01
N ASN A 36 -6.97 -9.94 -27.26
CA ASN A 36 -7.79 -10.82 -26.40
C ASN A 36 -7.06 -11.51 -25.24
N LEU A 37 -5.82 -11.12 -24.94
CA LEU A 37 -5.08 -11.59 -23.78
C LEU A 37 -4.88 -10.45 -22.78
N PRO A 38 -5.00 -10.70 -21.46
CA PRO A 38 -4.70 -9.69 -20.44
C PRO A 38 -3.34 -9.01 -20.67
N ALA A 39 -3.32 -7.69 -20.67
CA ALA A 39 -2.08 -6.93 -20.82
C ALA A 39 -1.17 -7.12 -19.60
N ALA A 40 0.11 -7.39 -19.82
CA ALA A 40 1.09 -7.53 -18.76
C ALA A 40 1.64 -6.17 -18.34
N ARG A 41 1.92 -6.03 -17.04
CA ARG A 41 2.32 -4.79 -16.37
C ARG A 41 3.46 -5.06 -15.42
N VAL A 42 4.14 -4.01 -14.98
CA VAL A 42 5.08 -4.11 -13.86
C VAL A 42 4.36 -4.68 -12.64
N GLY A 43 4.98 -5.66 -11.99
CA GLY A 43 4.42 -6.41 -10.86
C GLY A 43 3.70 -7.70 -11.25
N ASP A 44 3.32 -7.88 -12.52
CA ASP A 44 2.68 -9.13 -12.96
C ASP A 44 3.69 -10.29 -12.98
N ALA A 45 3.25 -11.47 -12.53
CA ALA A 45 4.11 -12.64 -12.31
C ALA A 45 4.22 -13.55 -13.56
N THR A 46 5.34 -14.28 -13.65
CA THR A 46 5.57 -15.38 -14.60
C THR A 46 5.44 -16.74 -13.91
N ALA A 47 5.28 -17.81 -14.68
CA ALA A 47 4.98 -19.14 -14.16
C ALA A 47 6.05 -19.72 -13.21
N CYS A 48 7.29 -19.22 -13.27
CA CYS A 48 8.35 -19.63 -12.36
C CYS A 48 8.46 -18.80 -11.08
N GLY A 49 7.49 -17.89 -10.83
CA GLY A 49 7.51 -16.98 -9.68
C GLY A 49 8.33 -15.71 -9.90
N ASP A 50 8.83 -15.47 -11.11
CA ASP A 50 9.46 -14.20 -11.48
C ASP A 50 8.41 -13.09 -11.58
N ALA A 51 8.83 -11.83 -11.49
CA ALA A 51 7.94 -10.67 -11.61
C ALA A 51 8.52 -9.63 -12.56
N ILE A 52 7.68 -8.99 -13.36
CA ILE A 52 8.12 -7.93 -14.26
C ILE A 52 8.48 -6.68 -13.46
N THR A 53 9.71 -6.19 -13.57
CA THR A 53 10.23 -5.06 -12.77
C THR A 53 10.32 -3.75 -13.54
N VAL A 54 10.35 -3.80 -14.88
CA VAL A 54 10.50 -2.60 -15.72
C VAL A 54 9.42 -2.57 -16.80
N GLY A 55 8.78 -1.41 -16.97
CA GLY A 55 7.80 -1.13 -18.02
C GLY A 55 7.93 0.30 -18.54
N ILE A 56 6.99 0.74 -19.37
CA ILE A 56 6.94 2.13 -19.85
C ILE A 56 6.10 2.97 -18.87
N PRO A 57 6.72 3.87 -18.06
CA PRO A 57 6.02 4.56 -16.99
C PRO A 57 4.98 5.57 -17.48
N THR A 58 5.04 5.99 -18.74
CA THR A 58 4.08 6.92 -19.34
C THR A 58 2.84 6.23 -19.91
N ILE A 59 2.81 4.90 -19.96
CA ILE A 59 1.67 4.12 -20.46
C ILE A 59 1.23 3.19 -19.34
N LEU A 60 0.18 3.60 -18.63
CA LEU A 60 -0.32 2.90 -17.45
C LEU A 60 -1.55 2.06 -17.80
N ILE A 61 -1.57 0.81 -17.33
CA ILE A 61 -2.74 -0.06 -17.38
C ILE A 61 -3.12 -0.40 -15.93
N ASN A 62 -4.31 0.03 -15.49
CA ASN A 62 -4.75 -0.07 -14.09
C ASN A 62 -3.71 0.51 -13.12
N GLY A 63 -3.14 1.66 -13.47
CA GLY A 63 -2.13 2.35 -12.65
C GLY A 63 -0.72 1.77 -12.69
N MET A 64 -0.49 0.64 -13.34
CA MET A 64 0.84 0.02 -13.41
C MET A 64 1.46 0.22 -14.81
N PRO A 65 2.77 0.53 -14.91
CA PRO A 65 3.46 0.65 -16.19
C PRO A 65 3.29 -0.59 -17.05
N ILE A 66 2.96 -0.40 -18.34
CA ILE A 66 2.82 -1.52 -19.27
C ILE A 66 4.16 -2.22 -19.49
N ALA A 67 4.14 -3.55 -19.47
CA ALA A 67 5.28 -4.37 -19.85
C ALA A 67 5.39 -4.51 -21.37
N HIS A 68 6.60 -4.72 -21.87
CA HIS A 68 6.89 -4.86 -23.29
C HIS A 68 8.01 -5.87 -23.51
N LEU A 69 8.25 -6.24 -24.77
CA LEU A 69 9.42 -7.03 -25.16
C LEU A 69 10.70 -6.36 -24.64
N GLY A 70 11.49 -7.10 -23.85
CA GLY A 70 12.70 -6.62 -23.18
C GLY A 70 12.46 -5.92 -21.84
N SER A 71 11.25 -5.94 -21.29
CA SER A 71 11.01 -5.59 -19.88
C SER A 71 11.82 -6.49 -18.96
N ALA A 72 12.56 -5.93 -18.02
CA ALA A 72 13.33 -6.70 -17.04
C ALA A 72 12.41 -7.40 -16.04
N THR A 73 12.92 -8.49 -15.47
CA THR A 73 12.23 -9.28 -14.44
C THR A 73 13.09 -9.39 -13.16
N ALA A 74 12.48 -9.79 -12.04
CA ALA A 74 13.08 -9.79 -10.71
C ALA A 74 14.18 -10.85 -10.55
N HIS A 75 14.07 -11.99 -11.21
CA HIS A 75 15.14 -12.99 -11.28
C HIS A 75 16.32 -12.56 -12.17
N GLY A 76 16.31 -11.32 -12.70
CA GLY A 76 17.37 -10.79 -13.56
C GLY A 76 17.22 -11.16 -15.03
N GLY A 77 16.07 -11.72 -15.42
CA GLY A 77 15.72 -12.03 -16.81
C GLY A 77 15.05 -10.88 -17.54
N VAL A 78 14.48 -11.19 -18.71
CA VAL A 78 13.68 -10.25 -19.51
C VAL A 78 12.51 -10.95 -20.17
N ILE A 79 11.44 -10.20 -20.46
CA ILE A 79 10.35 -10.64 -21.35
C ILE A 79 10.89 -10.76 -22.78
N ILE A 80 10.71 -11.92 -23.41
CA ILE A 80 11.27 -12.26 -24.74
C ILE A 80 10.21 -12.44 -25.83
N SER A 81 8.92 -12.34 -25.51
CA SER A 81 7.84 -12.27 -26.52
C SER A 81 6.85 -11.16 -26.22
N GLY A 82 5.98 -10.86 -27.18
CA GLY A 82 4.98 -9.80 -27.07
C GLY A 82 3.99 -9.82 -28.23
N SER A 83 3.06 -8.88 -28.22
CA SER A 83 2.07 -8.68 -29.27
C SER A 83 2.70 -8.44 -30.66
N GLY A 84 2.23 -9.16 -31.68
CA GLY A 84 2.74 -9.02 -33.04
C GLY A 84 2.36 -7.71 -33.76
N ASN A 85 1.40 -6.95 -33.22
CA ASN A 85 0.83 -5.76 -33.89
C ASN A 85 0.54 -4.57 -32.95
N VAL A 86 0.64 -4.75 -31.63
CA VAL A 86 0.47 -3.64 -30.67
C VAL A 86 1.83 -3.25 -30.13
N LEU A 87 2.29 -2.07 -30.54
CA LEU A 87 3.59 -1.51 -30.16
C LEU A 87 3.40 -0.37 -29.17
N VAL A 88 4.21 -0.35 -28.13
CA VAL A 88 4.24 0.69 -27.08
C VAL A 88 5.61 1.34 -27.01
N GLY A 89 5.64 2.65 -26.76
CA GLY A 89 6.89 3.42 -26.72
C GLY A 89 6.71 4.77 -26.03
N SER A 90 7.83 5.35 -25.60
CA SER A 90 7.88 6.61 -24.85
C SER A 90 7.85 7.87 -25.72
N SER A 91 7.85 7.74 -27.05
CA SER A 91 7.86 8.88 -27.98
C SER A 91 6.50 9.12 -28.63
N GLY A 92 5.45 9.18 -27.82
CA GLY A 92 4.21 9.85 -28.20
C GLY A 92 4.42 11.35 -28.06
N GLY A 93 5.06 11.98 -29.05
CA GLY A 93 4.98 13.43 -29.17
C GLY A 93 3.51 13.77 -29.39
N GLY A 94 2.82 14.21 -28.34
CA GLY A 94 1.57 14.92 -28.52
C GLY A 94 1.87 16.02 -29.52
N ALA A 95 1.17 16.03 -30.65
CA ALA A 95 1.27 17.15 -31.58
C ALA A 95 1.07 18.43 -30.76
N PRO A 96 1.91 19.47 -30.95
CA PRO A 96 1.68 20.73 -30.27
C PRO A 96 0.27 21.18 -30.64
N ILE A 97 -0.64 21.08 -29.67
CA ILE A 97 -1.94 21.73 -29.74
C ILE A 97 -1.63 23.21 -29.77
N SER A 98 -1.66 23.79 -30.98
CA SER A 98 -1.65 25.23 -31.13
C SER A 98 -2.91 25.74 -30.43
N PRO A 99 -2.79 26.65 -29.46
CA PRO A 99 -3.97 27.22 -28.83
C PRO A 99 -4.84 27.83 -29.93
N VAL A 100 -6.10 27.42 -30.00
CA VAL A 100 -7.11 28.15 -30.77
C VAL A 100 -7.12 29.56 -30.19
N GLY A 101 -6.73 30.55 -31.02
CA GLY A 101 -6.69 31.95 -30.61
C GLY A 101 -8.05 32.40 -30.08
N PRO A 102 -8.10 33.31 -29.11
CA PRO A 102 -9.36 33.80 -28.55
C PRO A 102 -10.22 34.41 -29.67
N LEU A 103 -11.50 34.02 -29.70
CA LEU A 103 -12.50 34.68 -30.51
C LEU A 103 -12.62 36.14 -30.05
N GLN A 104 -12.16 37.08 -30.87
CA GLN A 104 -12.27 38.51 -30.59
C GLN A 104 -13.72 38.96 -30.76
N ILE A 105 -14.47 39.01 -29.67
CA ILE A 105 -15.70 39.82 -29.58
C ILE A 105 -15.27 41.19 -29.06
N GLY A 106 -14.87 42.06 -29.98
CA GLY A 106 -14.56 43.45 -29.68
C GLY A 106 -15.84 44.28 -29.65
N GLY A 107 -16.12 44.93 -28.53
CA GLY A 107 -16.77 46.24 -28.53
C GLY A 107 -17.87 46.49 -27.49
N ALA A 108 -17.51 47.33 -26.51
CA ALA A 108 -18.36 48.17 -25.65
C ALA A 108 -19.14 47.44 -24.54
N ILE A 109 -18.95 47.71 -23.25
CA ILE A 109 -18.81 49.01 -22.57
C ILE A 109 -18.12 48.86 -21.21
N ALA A 110 -17.37 49.90 -20.86
CA ALA A 110 -16.79 50.13 -19.54
C ALA A 110 -17.88 50.42 -18.49
N ALA A 111 -17.75 49.83 -17.29
CA ALA A 111 -18.25 50.41 -16.05
C ALA A 111 -17.69 49.68 -14.81
N VAL A 112 -16.71 50.33 -14.18
CA VAL A 112 -16.50 50.48 -12.73
C VAL A 112 -16.21 49.23 -11.87
N ALA A 113 -15.09 49.32 -11.15
CA ALA A 113 -14.72 48.48 -10.03
C ALA A 113 -15.78 48.44 -8.93
N ALA A 114 -15.85 47.29 -8.25
CA ALA A 114 -16.39 47.10 -6.91
C ALA A 114 -17.88 47.43 -6.69
N THR A 115 -18.74 46.47 -7.01
CA THR A 115 -19.94 46.20 -6.21
C THR A 115 -20.09 44.70 -5.99
N ALA A 116 -20.21 44.33 -4.72
CA ALA A 116 -20.47 42.98 -4.27
C ALA A 116 -21.83 42.45 -4.75
N SER A 117 -21.89 41.13 -4.88
CA SER A 117 -23.10 40.29 -5.02
C SER A 117 -23.94 40.44 -6.29
N ALA A 118 -24.28 39.27 -6.84
CA ALA A 118 -25.27 38.97 -7.88
C ALA A 118 -24.86 39.21 -9.34
N LEU A 119 -24.42 38.14 -10.00
CA LEU A 119 -25.15 37.62 -11.17
C LEU A 119 -25.01 36.10 -11.20
N LEU A 120 -26.13 35.45 -10.85
CA LEU A 120 -26.39 34.02 -10.93
C LEU A 120 -26.56 33.61 -12.40
N ALA A 121 -26.18 32.37 -12.69
CA ALA A 121 -26.46 31.56 -13.87
C ALA A 121 -26.13 32.16 -15.26
N ASP A 122 -25.28 31.46 -16.03
CA ASP A 122 -25.57 31.41 -17.46
C ASP A 122 -26.78 30.48 -17.66
N ASP A 123 -27.62 30.78 -18.65
CA ASP A 123 -28.82 30.00 -18.99
C ASP A 123 -28.50 28.59 -19.54
N SER A 124 -27.27 28.10 -19.35
CA SER A 124 -26.77 26.84 -19.90
C SER A 124 -26.65 25.72 -18.86
N GLY A 125 -26.84 26.02 -17.58
CA GLY A 125 -26.66 25.06 -16.49
C GLY A 125 -25.18 24.78 -16.16
N ASN A 126 -24.27 25.73 -16.46
CA ASN A 126 -22.86 25.55 -16.19
C ASN A 126 -22.50 25.64 -14.70
N ILE A 127 -21.50 24.84 -14.35
CA ILE A 127 -20.85 24.75 -13.03
C ILE A 127 -20.42 26.15 -12.56
N GLN A 128 -20.95 26.61 -11.43
CA GLN A 128 -20.64 27.95 -10.90
C GLN A 128 -19.60 27.92 -9.78
N PHE A 129 -19.47 26.78 -9.10
CA PHE A 129 -18.56 26.56 -7.99
C PHE A 129 -18.03 25.15 -8.07
N ASP A 130 -16.74 24.97 -7.83
CA ASP A 130 -16.18 23.64 -7.67
C ASP A 130 -15.07 23.58 -6.60
N GLU A 131 -14.73 22.36 -6.21
CA GLU A 131 -13.52 22.05 -5.47
C GLU A 131 -13.11 20.60 -5.71
N GLN A 132 -11.86 20.25 -5.40
CA GLN A 132 -11.40 18.88 -5.37
C GLN A 132 -10.57 18.66 -4.11
N LEU A 133 -10.79 17.57 -3.39
CA LEU A 133 -9.93 17.23 -2.25
C LEU A 133 -8.79 16.33 -2.72
N ARG A 134 -7.60 16.52 -2.18
CA ARG A 134 -6.49 15.56 -2.27
C ARG A 134 -6.20 15.01 -0.88
N LEU A 135 -6.53 13.74 -0.66
CA LEU A 135 -6.27 13.05 0.59
C LEU A 135 -4.82 12.56 0.60
N GLN A 136 -4.09 12.90 1.65
CA GLN A 136 -2.68 12.52 1.79
C GLN A 136 -2.30 12.22 3.24
N ALA A 137 -1.27 11.41 3.42
CA ALA A 137 -0.59 11.23 4.69
C ALA A 137 0.31 12.44 5.02
N PRO A 138 0.80 12.59 6.27
CA PRO A 138 1.65 13.71 6.67
C PRO A 138 2.94 13.85 5.84
N ASN A 139 3.44 12.73 5.31
CA ASN A 139 4.60 12.67 4.42
C ASN A 139 4.26 13.00 2.95
N GLY A 140 3.03 13.42 2.65
CA GLY A 140 2.54 13.77 1.32
C GLY A 140 2.12 12.60 0.44
N GLN A 141 2.22 11.35 0.94
CA GLN A 141 1.78 10.16 0.21
C GLN A 141 0.26 10.20 -0.02
N PRO A 142 -0.23 10.03 -1.26
CA PRO A 142 -1.65 10.10 -1.54
C PRO A 142 -2.42 8.86 -1.06
N TYR A 143 -3.66 9.05 -0.59
CA TYR A 143 -4.58 7.96 -0.33
C TYR A 143 -5.39 7.63 -1.59
N SER A 144 -4.86 6.73 -2.42
CA SER A 144 -5.43 6.36 -3.71
C SER A 144 -6.43 5.21 -3.65
N LEU A 145 -7.35 5.15 -4.63
CA LEU A 145 -8.34 4.08 -4.82
C LEU A 145 -9.24 3.85 -3.61
N LEU A 146 -9.50 4.91 -2.87
CA LEU A 146 -10.23 4.86 -1.62
C LEU A 146 -11.70 5.26 -1.82
N PRO A 147 -12.66 4.37 -1.56
CA PRO A 147 -14.06 4.73 -1.49
C PRO A 147 -14.32 5.78 -0.42
N TYR A 148 -15.11 6.80 -0.76
CA TYR A 148 -15.49 7.86 0.15
C TYR A 148 -16.96 8.25 -0.02
N THR A 149 -17.49 8.87 1.02
CA THR A 149 -18.74 9.62 1.04
C THR A 149 -18.42 11.00 1.60
N LEU A 150 -18.53 12.03 0.77
CA LEU A 150 -18.46 13.43 1.18
C LEU A 150 -19.83 13.89 1.63
N THR A 151 -19.88 14.72 2.67
CA THR A 151 -21.09 15.40 3.12
C THR A 151 -20.92 16.91 2.91
N LEU A 152 -21.89 17.54 2.25
CA LEU A 152 -21.97 19.00 2.11
C LEU A 152 -22.83 19.61 3.23
N GLU A 153 -22.76 20.93 3.39
CA GLU A 153 -23.53 21.66 4.41
C GLU A 153 -25.05 21.56 4.25
N ASP A 154 -25.55 21.36 3.03
CA ASP A 154 -26.97 21.12 2.75
C ASP A 154 -27.42 19.67 3.08
N GLY A 155 -26.49 18.83 3.56
CA GLY A 155 -26.71 17.43 3.89
C GLY A 155 -26.63 16.47 2.69
N SER A 156 -26.39 16.99 1.47
CA SER A 156 -26.17 16.15 0.31
C SER A 156 -24.89 15.33 0.45
N GLN A 157 -24.90 14.13 -0.13
CA GLN A 157 -23.79 13.20 -0.06
C GLN A 157 -23.27 12.85 -1.45
N LEU A 158 -21.95 12.89 -1.60
CA LEU A 158 -21.26 12.52 -2.84
C LEU A 158 -20.39 11.30 -2.59
N ASN A 159 -20.69 10.21 -3.29
CA ASN A 159 -19.90 8.99 -3.20
C ASN A 159 -18.90 8.93 -4.35
N GLY A 160 -17.71 8.43 -4.08
CA GLY A 160 -16.71 8.22 -5.11
C GLY A 160 -15.56 7.38 -4.61
N THR A 161 -14.52 7.30 -5.44
CA THR A 161 -13.26 6.64 -5.12
C THR A 161 -12.13 7.59 -5.49
N THR A 162 -11.13 7.77 -4.63
CA THR A 162 -10.00 8.63 -4.98
C THR A 162 -9.17 8.05 -6.12
N ASP A 163 -8.54 8.91 -6.92
CA ASP A 163 -7.62 8.52 -7.98
C ASP A 163 -6.23 8.13 -7.46
N ALA A 164 -5.29 7.83 -8.37
CA ALA A 164 -3.90 7.47 -8.03
C ALA A 164 -3.13 8.58 -7.28
N GLU A 165 -3.56 9.83 -7.42
CA GLU A 165 -2.96 10.99 -6.75
C GLU A 165 -3.67 11.35 -5.45
N GLY A 166 -4.64 10.51 -5.03
CA GLY A 166 -5.43 10.67 -3.81
C GLY A 166 -6.54 11.72 -3.95
N LYS A 167 -6.87 12.13 -5.18
CA LYS A 167 -7.88 13.16 -5.41
C LYS A 167 -9.27 12.57 -5.48
N THR A 168 -10.24 13.26 -4.89
CA THR A 168 -11.66 12.97 -5.08
C THR A 168 -12.08 13.30 -6.51
N GLN A 169 -13.26 12.86 -6.92
CA GLN A 169 -13.93 13.50 -8.05
C GLN A 169 -14.14 14.99 -7.75
N ARG A 170 -14.21 15.79 -8.82
CA ARG A 170 -14.45 17.23 -8.72
C ARG A 170 -15.87 17.47 -8.22
N ILE A 171 -15.99 18.18 -7.11
CA ILE A 171 -17.23 18.49 -6.43
C ILE A 171 -17.77 19.76 -7.07
N GLN A 172 -18.88 19.66 -7.78
CA GLN A 172 -19.46 20.76 -8.55
C GLN A 172 -20.81 21.15 -7.96
N THR A 173 -21.01 22.44 -7.71
CA THR A 173 -22.24 22.96 -7.11
C THR A 173 -22.70 24.22 -7.83
N THR A 174 -23.99 24.51 -7.72
CA THR A 174 -24.62 25.71 -8.32
C THR A 174 -24.56 26.92 -7.38
N SER A 175 -24.29 26.70 -6.10
CA SER A 175 -24.01 27.70 -5.07
C SER A 175 -22.77 27.30 -4.28
N PRO A 176 -22.08 28.23 -3.57
CA PRO A 176 -21.01 27.85 -2.66
C PRO A 176 -21.54 26.89 -1.60
N GLN A 177 -20.87 25.76 -1.41
CA GLN A 177 -21.21 24.74 -0.41
C GLN A 177 -19.98 24.42 0.42
N THR A 178 -20.11 24.44 1.73
CA THR A 178 -19.07 23.90 2.63
C THR A 178 -19.07 22.39 2.56
N ILE A 179 -17.89 21.79 2.40
CA ILE A 179 -17.69 20.36 2.53
C ILE A 179 -17.40 20.13 4.02
N THR A 180 -18.34 19.52 4.74
CA THR A 180 -18.28 19.41 6.20
C THR A 180 -17.53 18.17 6.65
N GLN A 181 -17.60 17.10 5.87
CA GLN A 181 -17.07 15.81 6.27
C GLN A 181 -16.69 14.97 5.06
N ILE A 182 -15.66 14.15 5.22
CA ILE A 182 -15.41 13.00 4.35
C ILE A 182 -15.37 11.72 5.19
N ALA A 183 -16.28 10.80 4.89
CA ALA A 183 -16.31 9.46 5.46
C ALA A 183 -15.66 8.49 4.47
N LEU A 184 -14.62 7.81 4.91
CA LEU A 184 -13.77 6.97 4.07
C LEU A 184 -14.10 5.51 4.38
N LYS A 185 -14.54 4.76 3.36
CA LYS A 185 -15.14 3.43 3.50
C LYS A 185 -14.17 2.32 3.10
N PRO A 186 -14.28 1.11 3.68
CA PRO A 186 -13.57 -0.05 3.18
C PRO A 186 -13.97 -0.36 1.73
N PRO A 187 -13.02 -0.65 0.83
CA PRO A 187 -13.28 -1.38 -0.42
C PRO A 187 -14.01 -2.70 -0.17
N SER A 188 -14.88 -3.08 -1.10
CA SER A 188 -15.83 -4.19 -0.98
C SER A 188 -15.22 -5.60 -0.81
N ASP A 189 -13.90 -5.77 -0.99
CA ASP A 189 -13.24 -7.07 -1.11
C ASP A 189 -11.94 -7.18 -0.30
N ALA A 190 -11.87 -6.49 0.84
CA ALA A 190 -10.71 -6.50 1.71
C ALA A 190 -10.61 -7.80 2.51
N THR A 191 -9.88 -8.79 1.98
CA THR A 191 -9.58 -10.03 2.69
C THR A 191 -8.26 -9.87 3.47
N PRO A 192 -8.20 -10.27 4.77
CA PRO A 192 -7.10 -9.99 5.70
C PRO A 192 -5.67 -10.29 5.23
N CYS A 193 -4.74 -9.41 5.58
CA CYS A 193 -3.38 -9.78 5.99
C CYS A 193 -3.31 -9.66 7.52
N CYS A 194 -2.75 -10.67 8.21
CA CYS A 194 -2.41 -10.67 9.65
C CYS A 194 -3.55 -10.50 10.69
N ALA A 195 -4.74 -11.06 10.45
CA ALA A 195 -5.80 -11.09 11.46
C ALA A 195 -5.56 -12.12 12.58
N ARG A 196 -5.78 -11.73 13.84
CA ARG A 196 -6.13 -12.67 14.92
C ARG A 196 -7.39 -13.46 14.47
N HIS A 197 -7.49 -14.75 14.80
CA HIS A 197 -8.60 -15.61 14.35
C HIS A 197 -10.00 -14.97 14.49
N THR A 198 -10.81 -15.09 13.42
CA THR A 198 -12.26 -14.82 13.26
C THR A 198 -12.89 -13.79 14.21
N GLY A 199 -12.69 -12.51 13.92
CA GLY A 199 -13.53 -11.41 14.42
C GLY A 199 -14.31 -10.76 13.27
N GLN A 200 -15.55 -10.36 13.50
CA GLN A 200 -16.30 -9.56 12.52
C GLN A 200 -15.63 -8.19 12.37
N GLN A 201 -15.23 -7.86 11.15
CA GLN A 201 -14.64 -6.60 10.74
C GLN A 201 -15.64 -5.45 10.99
N SER A 202 -15.22 -4.41 11.70
CA SER A 202 -16.05 -3.22 11.88
C SER A 202 -16.29 -2.53 10.53
N SER A 203 -17.55 -2.26 10.20
CA SER A 203 -17.95 -1.53 8.99
C SER A 203 -17.81 -0.02 9.11
N THR A 204 -17.32 0.46 10.26
CA THR A 204 -17.20 1.89 10.55
C THR A 204 -15.91 2.42 9.95
N GLY A 205 -15.99 2.92 8.72
CA GLY A 205 -14.92 3.66 8.07
C GLY A 205 -14.44 4.89 8.85
N ARG A 206 -13.35 5.54 8.40
CA ARG A 206 -12.79 6.73 9.06
C ARG A 206 -13.60 7.97 8.69
N ILE A 207 -14.11 8.66 9.70
CA ILE A 207 -14.74 9.97 9.54
C ILE A 207 -13.69 11.06 9.75
N VAL A 208 -13.61 11.99 8.81
CA VAL A 208 -12.74 13.17 8.88
C VAL A 208 -13.62 14.41 8.76
N GLU A 209 -13.72 15.16 9.85
CA GLU A 209 -14.39 16.47 9.87
C GLU A 209 -13.49 17.50 9.17
N LEU A 210 -14.07 18.24 8.23
CA LEU A 210 -13.35 19.24 7.44
C LEU A 210 -13.77 20.63 7.90
N GLN A 211 -12.79 21.46 8.23
CA GLN A 211 -13.02 22.86 8.53
C GLN A 211 -12.58 23.74 7.37
N ALA A 212 -13.43 24.72 7.02
CA ALA A 212 -13.12 25.77 6.06
C ALA A 212 -12.87 25.33 4.59
N VAL A 213 -13.30 24.14 4.18
CA VAL A 213 -13.27 23.74 2.76
C VAL A 213 -14.62 24.04 2.10
N LYS A 214 -14.61 24.79 1.00
CA LYS A 214 -15.82 25.18 0.28
C LYS A 214 -15.63 25.05 -1.22
N THR A 215 -16.69 24.66 -1.94
CA THR A 215 -16.73 24.90 -3.38
C THR A 215 -16.67 26.39 -3.64
N ASN A 216 -15.86 26.77 -4.61
CA ASN A 216 -15.51 28.16 -4.84
C ASN A 216 -15.54 28.49 -6.34
N PRO A 217 -15.76 29.76 -6.71
CA PRO A 217 -15.82 30.15 -8.12
C PRO A 217 -14.44 30.49 -8.70
N GLN A 218 -13.35 30.30 -7.92
CA GLN A 218 -12.00 30.59 -8.36
C GLN A 218 -11.35 29.33 -8.93
N GLN A 219 -10.53 29.48 -9.98
CA GLN A 219 -9.77 28.35 -10.56
C GLN A 219 -10.64 27.13 -10.94
N LEU A 220 -11.87 27.37 -11.42
CA LEU A 220 -12.80 26.34 -11.87
C LEU A 220 -12.10 25.29 -12.75
N GLY A 221 -12.29 24.02 -12.42
CA GLY A 221 -11.66 22.88 -13.08
C GLY A 221 -10.24 22.53 -12.59
N SER A 222 -9.64 23.35 -11.73
CA SER A 222 -8.23 23.19 -11.32
C SER A 222 -7.94 23.39 -9.83
N SER A 223 -8.86 23.96 -9.06
CA SER A 223 -8.69 24.10 -7.60
C SER A 223 -8.52 22.72 -6.92
N VAL A 224 -7.59 22.62 -5.96
CA VAL A 224 -7.39 21.40 -5.17
C VAL A 224 -7.06 21.79 -3.73
N HIS A 225 -7.86 21.29 -2.79
CA HIS A 225 -7.61 21.41 -1.36
C HIS A 225 -6.95 20.14 -0.82
N SER A 226 -5.76 20.25 -0.23
CA SER A 226 -5.09 19.08 0.37
C SER A 226 -5.61 18.83 1.79
N VAL A 227 -6.09 17.62 2.04
CA VAL A 227 -6.51 17.15 3.35
C VAL A 227 -5.46 16.15 3.83
N THR A 228 -4.71 16.53 4.85
CA THR A 228 -3.76 15.63 5.50
C THR A 228 -4.51 14.81 6.55
N LEU A 229 -4.48 13.48 6.42
CA LEU A 229 -5.00 12.56 7.41
C LEU A 229 -3.89 12.27 8.41
N ASP A 230 -3.81 13.07 9.47
CA ASP A 230 -2.86 12.81 10.55
C ASP A 230 -3.36 11.64 11.39
N GLY A 231 -2.54 10.60 11.53
CA GLY A 231 -2.69 9.57 12.57
C GLY A 231 -1.92 9.98 13.81
N GLU A 232 -2.40 9.63 15.00
CA GLU A 232 -1.61 9.80 16.23
C GLU A 232 -0.43 8.84 16.20
N SER A 233 0.79 9.35 16.37
CA SER A 233 2.00 8.52 16.40
C SER A 233 2.97 8.97 17.50
N ARG A 234 3.79 8.03 17.97
CA ARG A 234 4.82 8.27 18.97
C ARG A 234 6.11 7.53 18.63
N PRO A 235 7.27 7.97 19.15
CA PRO A 235 8.46 7.14 19.16
C PRO A 235 8.26 5.90 20.05
N LEU A 236 9.18 4.92 19.91
CA LEU A 236 9.27 3.81 20.85
C LEU A 236 9.55 4.32 22.28
N THR A 237 8.93 3.69 23.27
CA THR A 237 9.25 3.95 24.68
C THR A 237 10.58 3.32 25.07
N SER A 238 11.16 3.73 26.21
CA SER A 238 12.38 3.10 26.72
C SER A 238 12.21 1.60 27.00
N GLY A 239 11.02 1.19 27.45
CA GLY A 239 10.71 -0.22 27.72
C GLY A 239 10.59 -1.04 26.43
N GLU A 240 9.96 -0.50 25.39
CA GLU A 240 9.88 -1.11 24.06
C GLU A 240 11.25 -1.24 23.39
N ILE A 241 12.09 -0.20 23.50
CA ILE A 241 13.48 -0.26 23.02
C ILE A 241 14.24 -1.36 23.77
N ALA A 242 14.13 -1.44 25.09
CA ALA A 242 14.81 -2.49 25.87
C ALA A 242 14.33 -3.90 25.47
N MET A 243 13.03 -4.06 25.27
CA MET A 243 12.39 -5.29 24.81
C MET A 243 12.94 -5.73 23.43
N ALA A 244 12.88 -4.86 22.43
CA ALA A 244 13.39 -5.18 21.09
C ALA A 244 14.92 -5.36 21.06
N ARG A 245 15.67 -4.53 21.79
CA ARG A 245 17.15 -4.59 21.87
C ARG A 245 17.66 -5.88 22.49
N SER A 246 16.85 -6.56 23.30
CA SER A 246 17.20 -7.90 23.84
C SER A 246 17.39 -8.95 22.75
N ILE A 247 16.74 -8.78 21.59
CA ILE A 247 16.81 -9.69 20.44
C ILE A 247 17.67 -9.09 19.32
N PHE A 248 17.33 -7.88 18.87
CA PHE A 248 17.91 -7.29 17.65
C PHE A 248 19.21 -6.51 17.91
N LYS A 249 19.61 -6.34 19.18
CA LYS A 249 20.81 -5.59 19.58
C LYS A 249 20.85 -4.19 18.93
N ASP A 250 21.89 -3.88 18.17
CA ASP A 250 22.06 -2.60 17.48
C ASP A 250 21.73 -2.70 15.97
N ALA A 251 21.14 -3.82 15.50
CA ALA A 251 20.77 -4.01 14.09
C ALA A 251 19.59 -3.13 13.64
N ILE A 252 18.86 -2.54 14.60
CA ILE A 252 17.77 -1.60 14.33
C ILE A 252 18.17 -0.22 14.84
N ASP A 253 18.03 0.79 13.99
CA ASP A 253 18.02 2.19 14.40
C ASP A 253 16.66 2.53 14.99
N TYR A 254 16.53 2.32 16.31
CA TYR A 254 15.29 2.55 17.06
C TYR A 254 14.80 3.99 17.02
N THR A 255 15.69 4.96 16.74
CA THR A 255 15.32 6.39 16.70
C THR A 255 14.45 6.74 15.50
N LYS A 256 14.46 5.89 14.46
CA LYS A 256 13.65 6.04 13.26
C LYS A 256 12.29 5.36 13.36
N VAL A 257 12.08 4.49 14.35
CA VAL A 257 10.87 3.69 14.49
C VAL A 257 9.78 4.50 15.19
N LYS A 258 8.59 4.51 14.59
CA LYS A 258 7.38 5.10 15.18
C LYS A 258 6.31 4.04 15.37
N VAL A 259 5.44 4.28 16.35
CA VAL A 259 4.23 3.49 16.62
C VAL A 259 3.04 4.39 16.37
N HIS A 260 2.18 3.99 15.44
CA HIS A 260 0.98 4.69 15.05
C HIS A 260 -0.23 4.05 15.74
N ARG A 261 -1.06 4.90 16.36
CA ARG A 261 -2.43 4.61 16.78
C ARG A 261 -3.36 4.87 15.60
N ASP A 262 -3.09 4.20 14.50
CA ASP A 262 -3.85 4.29 13.27
C ASP A 262 -3.61 3.01 12.47
N GLU A 263 -4.56 2.66 11.60
CA GLU A 263 -4.39 1.54 10.68
C GLU A 263 -3.46 1.96 9.53
N TYR A 264 -2.50 1.11 9.17
CA TYR A 264 -1.63 1.35 8.02
C TYR A 264 -2.39 1.23 6.71
N LEU A 265 -3.17 0.17 6.56
CA LEU A 265 -4.13 0.07 5.47
C LEU A 265 -5.40 0.76 5.94
N PRO A 266 -5.63 1.98 5.49
CA PRO A 266 -6.68 2.77 6.09
C PRO A 266 -8.05 2.19 5.75
N PHE A 267 -9.06 2.55 6.56
CA PHE A 267 -10.48 2.30 6.27
C PHE A 267 -10.92 0.84 6.42
N GLY A 268 -10.41 0.13 7.43
CA GLY A 268 -10.78 -1.26 7.68
C GLY A 268 -10.22 -2.23 6.64
N LEU A 269 -9.33 -1.78 5.74
CA LEU A 269 -8.53 -2.66 4.90
C LEU A 269 -7.51 -3.47 5.70
N GLN A 270 -7.14 -2.95 6.87
CA GLN A 270 -6.49 -3.66 7.96
C GLN A 270 -7.59 -4.28 8.82
N PRO A 271 -7.69 -5.61 8.94
CA PRO A 271 -8.60 -6.22 9.92
C PRO A 271 -8.31 -5.62 11.30
N ASP A 272 -9.36 -5.37 12.10
CA ASP A 272 -9.21 -4.64 13.38
C ASP A 272 -8.11 -5.24 14.28
N ASN A 273 -7.89 -6.55 14.16
CA ASN A 273 -6.92 -7.33 14.92
C ASN A 273 -5.60 -7.61 14.17
N THR A 274 -5.21 -6.70 13.28
CA THR A 274 -3.99 -6.74 12.47
C THR A 274 -3.11 -5.56 12.84
N ALA A 275 -1.80 -5.78 12.90
CA ALA A 275 -0.80 -4.73 12.90
C ALA A 275 0.01 -4.87 11.61
N MET A 276 0.60 -3.78 11.17
CA MET A 276 1.37 -3.78 9.93
C MET A 276 2.63 -2.96 10.10
N THR A 277 3.70 -3.44 9.46
CA THR A 277 5.03 -2.79 9.50
C THR A 277 5.67 -2.71 8.12
N PRO A 278 5.18 -1.83 7.25
CA PRO A 278 5.46 -1.88 5.82
C PRO A 278 6.63 -0.96 5.40
N ASN A 279 6.96 0.02 6.23
CA ASN A 279 7.94 1.09 5.96
C ASN A 279 8.92 1.27 7.13
N GLY A 280 9.02 0.27 8.02
CA GLY A 280 9.83 0.35 9.23
C GLY A 280 9.18 1.12 10.39
N GLU A 281 7.91 1.49 10.27
CA GLU A 281 7.08 2.03 11.34
C GLU A 281 5.93 1.04 11.62
N LEU A 282 5.47 0.99 12.88
CA LEU A 282 4.47 0.05 13.38
C LEU A 282 3.08 0.71 13.39
N TYR A 283 2.07 0.04 12.85
CA TYR A 283 0.70 0.57 12.81
C TYR A 283 -0.26 -0.38 13.51
N PHE A 284 -0.82 0.06 14.64
CA PHE A 284 -1.80 -0.69 15.42
C PHE A 284 -3.15 -0.01 15.36
N ASN A 285 -4.21 -0.80 15.13
CA ASN A 285 -5.58 -0.31 15.26
C ASN A 285 -5.78 0.35 16.65
N PRO A 286 -6.45 1.51 16.73
CA PRO A 286 -6.62 2.25 17.99
C PRO A 286 -7.18 1.45 19.17
N ALA A 287 -7.98 0.40 18.90
CA ALA A 287 -8.54 -0.47 19.93
C ALA A 287 -7.50 -1.38 20.61
N TYR A 288 -6.39 -1.66 19.92
CA TYR A 288 -5.32 -2.56 20.38
C TYR A 288 -4.01 -1.84 20.69
N PHE A 289 -3.88 -0.58 20.26
CA PHE A 289 -2.73 0.27 20.57
C PHE A 289 -2.47 0.34 22.08
N GLN A 290 -1.22 0.17 22.47
CA GLN A 290 -0.75 0.38 23.84
C GLN A 290 0.12 1.63 23.91
N GLU A 291 -0.04 2.42 24.97
CA GLU A 291 0.86 3.55 25.25
C GLU A 291 2.29 3.09 25.46
N ASP A 292 2.46 1.88 26.00
CA ASP A 292 3.74 1.19 26.10
C ASP A 292 3.49 -0.33 26.05
N PHE A 293 3.85 -0.96 24.93
CA PHE A 293 3.67 -2.40 24.70
C PHE A 293 4.50 -3.27 25.65
N SER A 294 5.64 -2.77 26.15
CA SER A 294 6.47 -3.50 27.13
C SER A 294 5.80 -3.61 28.50
N SER A 295 4.92 -2.65 28.82
CA SER A 295 4.14 -2.59 30.06
C SER A 295 2.75 -3.24 29.94
N ALA A 296 2.41 -3.76 28.75
CA ALA A 296 1.09 -4.33 28.50
C ALA A 296 0.77 -5.48 29.46
N LYS A 297 -0.48 -5.49 29.98
CA LYS A 297 -0.93 -6.49 30.96
C LYS A 297 -1.05 -7.88 30.37
N GLN A 298 -1.55 -7.98 29.13
CA GLN A 298 -1.59 -9.25 28.41
C GLN A 298 -0.29 -9.45 27.62
N ASP A 299 0.30 -10.63 27.76
CA ASP A 299 1.55 -10.99 27.08
C ASP A 299 1.42 -11.03 25.55
N GLU A 300 0.19 -11.22 25.04
CA GLU A 300 -0.10 -11.22 23.61
C GLU A 300 0.32 -9.90 22.93
N TYR A 301 0.21 -8.76 23.62
CA TYR A 301 0.64 -7.48 23.08
C TYR A 301 2.16 -7.35 22.98
N LYS A 302 2.90 -7.95 23.92
CA LYS A 302 4.37 -7.97 23.87
C LYS A 302 4.85 -8.88 22.73
N HIS A 303 4.23 -10.05 22.59
CA HIS A 303 4.51 -10.99 21.49
C HIS A 303 4.23 -10.33 20.14
N TRP A 304 3.05 -9.72 19.99
CA TRP A 304 2.65 -9.03 18.77
C TRP A 304 3.59 -7.88 18.41
N PHE A 305 3.93 -7.03 19.38
CA PHE A 305 4.92 -5.98 19.17
C PHE A 305 6.27 -6.54 18.68
N MET A 306 6.72 -7.66 19.25
CA MET A 306 7.99 -8.29 18.85
C MET A 306 7.92 -8.89 17.45
N HIS A 307 6.78 -9.45 17.04
CA HIS A 307 6.53 -9.88 15.65
C HIS A 307 6.71 -8.72 14.70
N GLU A 308 6.02 -7.61 14.95
CA GLU A 308 6.09 -6.43 14.08
C GLU A 308 7.50 -5.82 14.04
N MET A 309 8.25 -5.87 15.14
CA MET A 309 9.65 -5.45 15.16
C MET A 309 10.57 -6.30 14.26
N VAL A 310 10.21 -7.55 13.95
CA VAL A 310 10.92 -8.36 12.95
C VAL A 310 10.80 -7.71 11.57
N HIS A 311 9.64 -7.18 11.22
CA HIS A 311 9.43 -6.50 9.95
C HIS A 311 10.14 -5.14 9.90
N VAL A 312 10.25 -4.43 11.04
CA VAL A 312 11.13 -3.24 11.13
C VAL A 312 12.57 -3.63 10.82
N TRP A 313 13.05 -4.71 11.43
CA TRP A 313 14.40 -5.24 11.21
C TRP A 313 14.63 -5.63 9.75
N GLN A 314 13.73 -6.42 9.16
CA GLN A 314 13.77 -6.79 7.75
C GLN A 314 13.83 -5.56 6.85
N HIS A 315 12.95 -4.58 7.08
CA HIS A 315 12.91 -3.34 6.32
C HIS A 315 14.22 -2.55 6.43
N GLN A 316 14.79 -2.40 7.63
CA GLN A 316 16.02 -1.63 7.82
C GLN A 316 17.26 -2.31 7.21
N LEU A 317 17.24 -3.64 7.06
CA LEU A 317 18.25 -4.39 6.30
C LEU A 317 18.01 -4.39 4.78
N GLY A 318 16.98 -3.68 4.30
CA GLY A 318 16.69 -3.51 2.88
C GLY A 318 15.76 -4.57 2.28
N TYR A 319 15.12 -5.41 3.10
CA TYR A 319 14.11 -6.37 2.64
C TYR A 319 12.80 -5.65 2.26
N TRP A 320 12.25 -5.96 1.10
CA TRP A 320 11.03 -5.32 0.58
C TRP A 320 9.77 -5.94 1.23
N VAL A 321 9.49 -5.56 2.47
CA VAL A 321 8.35 -6.05 3.27
C VAL A 321 7.00 -5.82 2.57
N LYS A 322 6.79 -4.65 1.94
CA LYS A 322 5.52 -4.34 1.22
C LYS A 322 5.23 -5.27 0.04
N LEU A 323 6.28 -5.66 -0.70
CA LEU A 323 6.16 -6.52 -1.87
C LEU A 323 5.84 -7.96 -1.46
N HIS A 324 6.49 -8.45 -0.41
CA HIS A 324 6.32 -9.82 0.07
C HIS A 324 5.05 -10.02 0.91
N GLY A 325 4.61 -9.02 1.68
CA GLY A 325 3.29 -9.05 2.35
C GLY A 325 2.12 -9.10 1.36
N MET A 326 2.24 -8.40 0.23
CA MET A 326 1.26 -8.44 -0.88
C MET A 326 1.26 -9.79 -1.61
N LEU A 327 2.38 -10.53 -1.61
CA LEU A 327 2.51 -11.89 -2.14
C LEU A 327 1.94 -12.98 -1.22
N LEU A 328 1.58 -12.67 0.03
CA LEU A 328 1.03 -13.63 1.00
C LEU A 328 -0.49 -13.51 1.18
N HIS A 329 -1.16 -12.68 0.37
CA HIS A 329 -2.62 -12.59 0.37
C HIS A 329 -3.26 -13.94 0.02
N PRO A 330 -4.40 -14.31 0.62
CA PRO A 330 -5.11 -15.57 0.32
C PRO A 330 -5.63 -15.69 -1.13
N GLY A 331 -5.44 -14.66 -1.97
CA GLY A 331 -5.71 -14.65 -3.41
C GLY A 331 -4.46 -14.66 -4.31
N SER A 332 -3.24 -14.65 -3.77
CA SER A 332 -1.99 -14.84 -4.53
C SER A 332 -1.61 -16.34 -4.56
N LEU A 333 -0.53 -16.68 -5.29
CA LEU A 333 -0.02 -18.05 -5.47
C LEU A 333 0.14 -18.84 -4.16
N TRP A 334 0.32 -18.16 -3.02
CA TRP A 334 0.49 -18.76 -1.69
C TRP A 334 -0.82 -19.06 -0.93
N GLY A 335 -1.94 -18.40 -1.25
CA GLY A 335 -3.27 -18.77 -0.74
C GLY A 335 -3.72 -20.18 -1.18
N LEU A 336 -3.07 -20.72 -2.21
CA LEU A 336 -3.19 -22.10 -2.71
C LEU A 336 -2.20 -23.09 -2.04
N LEU A 337 -1.23 -22.62 -1.23
CA LEU A 337 -0.12 -23.43 -0.68
C LEU A 337 -0.17 -23.64 0.85
N GLY A 338 -1.02 -22.93 1.58
CA GLY A 338 -1.22 -23.10 3.02
C GLY A 338 -1.13 -21.81 3.82
N ASP A 339 -1.32 -21.90 5.14
CA ASP A 339 -1.26 -20.77 6.07
C ASP A 339 0.20 -20.25 6.18
N PRO A 340 0.48 -18.99 5.78
CA PRO A 340 1.83 -18.45 5.68
C PRO A 340 2.52 -18.28 7.04
N TYR A 341 1.77 -18.34 8.14
CA TYR A 341 2.25 -18.26 9.52
C TYR A 341 2.63 -19.62 10.11
N GLN A 342 2.23 -20.73 9.46
CA GLN A 342 2.58 -22.06 9.98
C GLN A 342 4.05 -22.35 9.71
N TYR A 343 4.80 -22.64 10.76
CA TYR A 343 6.18 -23.09 10.67
C TYR A 343 6.40 -24.38 11.46
N THR A 344 7.36 -25.17 11.00
CA THR A 344 7.92 -26.29 11.74
C THR A 344 9.41 -26.05 11.90
N LEU A 345 9.90 -26.09 13.13
CA LEU A 345 11.34 -26.00 13.37
C LEU A 345 12.02 -27.32 13.01
N ASP A 346 13.15 -27.19 12.33
CA ASP A 346 14.00 -28.32 11.95
C ASP A 346 15.45 -27.98 12.32
N ALA A 347 16.16 -28.92 12.93
CA ALA A 347 17.54 -28.72 13.39
C ALA A 347 18.54 -28.49 12.22
N THR A 348 18.15 -28.83 11.00
CA THR A 348 18.95 -28.62 9.77
C THR A 348 18.70 -27.26 9.12
N LYS A 349 17.62 -26.56 9.50
CA LYS A 349 17.25 -25.26 8.95
C LYS A 349 17.80 -24.10 9.77
N LYS A 350 17.90 -22.96 9.10
CA LYS A 350 18.28 -21.66 9.65
C LYS A 350 17.18 -20.64 9.40
N LEU A 351 17.24 -19.50 10.08
CA LEU A 351 16.19 -18.48 10.01
C LEU A 351 15.84 -18.05 8.57
N HIS A 352 16.84 -17.94 7.69
CA HIS A 352 16.61 -17.59 6.27
C HIS A 352 15.84 -18.65 5.46
N ASP A 353 15.71 -19.88 5.94
CA ASP A 353 14.91 -20.93 5.26
C ASP A 353 13.40 -20.75 5.50
N TYR A 354 13.03 -19.74 6.28
CA TYR A 354 11.66 -19.40 6.65
C TYR A 354 11.25 -18.09 5.98
N ASN A 355 9.98 -18.01 5.56
CA ASN A 355 9.43 -16.80 4.96
C ASN A 355 9.33 -15.65 5.98
N MET A 356 9.09 -14.43 5.51
CA MET A 356 9.08 -13.24 6.38
C MET A 356 8.12 -13.29 7.57
N GLU A 357 6.94 -13.90 7.43
CA GLU A 357 5.93 -14.02 8.51
C GLU A 357 6.31 -15.12 9.49
N GLN A 358 6.82 -16.24 8.99
CA GLN A 358 7.39 -17.30 9.82
C GLN A 358 8.56 -16.79 10.64
N GLN A 359 9.45 -15.97 10.06
CA GLN A 359 10.52 -15.31 10.82
C GLN A 359 9.95 -14.42 11.93
N GLY A 360 8.87 -13.69 11.63
CA GLY A 360 8.08 -12.91 12.58
C GLY A 360 7.70 -13.72 13.81
N ASP A 361 6.96 -14.80 13.59
CA ASP A 361 6.46 -15.66 14.65
C ASP A 361 7.60 -16.40 15.39
N ILE A 362 8.60 -16.93 14.67
CA ILE A 362 9.73 -17.68 15.27
C ILE A 362 10.50 -16.79 16.25
N ILE A 363 10.81 -15.55 15.87
CA ILE A 363 11.56 -14.62 16.72
C ILE A 363 10.70 -14.15 17.89
N ALA A 364 9.42 -13.82 17.66
CA ALA A 364 8.49 -13.42 18.71
C ALA A 364 8.26 -14.54 19.74
N ASP A 365 8.13 -15.78 19.28
CA ASP A 365 8.01 -16.97 20.13
C ASP A 365 9.29 -17.22 20.94
N HIS A 366 10.47 -17.09 20.31
CA HIS A 366 11.74 -17.21 21.03
C HIS A 366 11.88 -16.15 22.13
N TYR A 367 11.50 -14.91 21.85
CA TYR A 367 11.46 -13.84 22.84
C TYR A 367 10.51 -14.18 24.00
N ALA A 368 9.28 -14.60 23.67
CA ALA A 368 8.27 -14.95 24.66
C ALA A 368 8.74 -16.07 25.60
N LEU A 369 9.30 -17.15 25.04
CA LEU A 369 9.86 -18.26 25.80
C LEU A 369 11.03 -17.82 26.69
N SER A 370 11.93 -16.99 26.17
CA SER A 370 13.11 -16.52 26.89
C SER A 370 12.76 -15.59 28.06
N ASN A 371 11.60 -14.95 28.03
CA ASN A 371 11.12 -14.02 29.05
C ASN A 371 9.97 -14.58 29.88
N GLY A 372 9.64 -15.87 29.75
CA GLY A 372 8.59 -16.52 30.54
C GLY A 372 7.17 -16.02 30.23
N LEU A 373 6.95 -15.48 29.03
CA LEU A 373 5.63 -15.03 28.59
C LEU A 373 4.75 -16.24 28.23
N SER A 374 3.46 -16.10 28.48
CA SER A 374 2.47 -17.15 28.20
C SER A 374 1.98 -17.18 26.75
N ALA A 375 2.14 -16.06 26.03
CA ALA A 375 1.69 -15.89 24.65
C ALA A 375 2.69 -16.46 23.65
N LEU A 376 2.20 -17.30 22.74
CA LEU A 376 2.94 -17.89 21.62
C LEU A 376 2.03 -17.97 20.39
N SER A 377 2.64 -17.99 19.21
CA SER A 377 1.97 -18.29 17.95
C SER A 377 1.36 -19.70 17.96
N ASN A 378 0.50 -20.00 16.98
CA ASN A 378 -0.05 -21.35 16.85
C ASN A 378 1.03 -22.40 16.65
N SER A 379 2.02 -22.13 15.80
CA SER A 379 3.16 -23.01 15.55
C SER A 379 4.07 -23.14 16.77
N GLY A 380 4.38 -22.02 17.45
CA GLY A 380 5.18 -22.00 18.66
C GLY A 380 4.62 -22.83 19.80
N ARG A 381 3.28 -22.91 19.92
CA ARG A 381 2.63 -23.81 20.90
C ARG A 381 2.84 -25.29 20.61
N GLN A 382 3.03 -25.67 19.34
CA GLN A 382 3.23 -27.07 18.94
C GLN A 382 4.68 -27.53 19.06
N VAL A 383 5.65 -26.61 19.13
CA VAL A 383 7.07 -26.96 19.29
C VAL A 383 7.31 -27.60 20.66
N ARG A 384 7.64 -28.90 20.66
CA ARG A 384 7.94 -29.67 21.88
C ARG A 384 9.36 -29.48 22.37
N ASP A 385 10.33 -29.51 21.45
CA ASP A 385 11.74 -29.27 21.77
C ASP A 385 12.09 -27.79 21.60
N ARG A 386 12.19 -27.09 22.72
CA ARG A 386 12.48 -25.66 22.75
C ARG A 386 13.92 -25.33 22.33
N SER A 387 14.83 -26.31 22.35
CA SER A 387 16.21 -26.10 21.91
C SER A 387 16.32 -25.79 20.40
N LEU A 388 15.32 -26.21 19.62
CA LEU A 388 15.25 -25.94 18.18
C LEU A 388 15.22 -24.45 17.85
N PHE A 389 14.61 -23.61 18.68
CA PHE A 389 14.65 -22.15 18.49
C PHE A 389 16.10 -21.65 18.51
N ASN A 390 16.90 -22.11 19.47
CA ASN A 390 18.29 -21.70 19.59
C ASN A 390 19.14 -22.18 18.40
N LEU A 391 18.81 -23.34 17.81
CA LEU A 391 19.52 -23.88 16.64
C LEU A 391 19.21 -23.11 15.37
N VAL A 392 17.91 -22.87 15.10
CA VAL A 392 17.44 -22.13 13.93
C VAL A 392 17.89 -20.66 13.98
N LEU A 393 17.85 -20.06 15.17
CA LEU A 393 18.21 -18.65 15.39
C LEU A 393 19.69 -18.43 15.70
N ALA A 394 20.53 -19.48 15.78
CA ALA A 394 21.91 -19.37 16.27
C ALA A 394 22.72 -18.26 15.58
N ASP A 395 22.67 -18.23 14.24
CA ASP A 395 23.45 -17.30 13.43
C ASP A 395 22.89 -15.87 13.52
N PHE A 396 21.56 -15.75 13.53
CA PHE A 396 20.86 -14.48 13.75
C PHE A 396 21.16 -13.89 15.14
N LEU A 397 21.02 -14.67 16.22
CA LEU A 397 21.28 -14.20 17.58
C LEU A 397 22.74 -13.83 17.80
N LYS A 398 23.66 -14.42 17.03
CA LYS A 398 25.07 -14.03 17.03
C LYS A 398 25.24 -12.65 16.39
N ASP A 399 24.72 -12.46 15.19
CA ASP A 399 24.82 -11.21 14.43
C ASP A 399 23.50 -10.83 13.74
N PRO A 400 22.61 -10.10 14.45
CA PRO A 400 21.34 -9.67 13.86
C PRO A 400 21.51 -8.65 12.72
N SER A 401 22.71 -8.08 12.51
CA SER A 401 22.94 -7.14 11.41
C SER A 401 23.23 -7.83 10.08
N ASN A 402 23.38 -9.16 10.08
CA ASN A 402 23.69 -9.94 8.89
C ASN A 402 22.46 -10.12 8.00
N ALA A 403 22.44 -9.44 6.85
CA ALA A 403 21.36 -9.55 5.87
C ALA A 403 21.14 -10.97 5.31
N ASN A 404 22.11 -11.89 5.44
CA ASN A 404 21.92 -13.29 5.03
C ASN A 404 20.95 -14.07 5.93
N ALA A 405 20.49 -13.49 7.03
CA ALA A 405 19.44 -14.05 7.88
C ALA A 405 18.02 -13.74 7.36
N LEU A 406 17.88 -12.82 6.40
CA LEU A 406 16.63 -12.54 5.70
C LEU A 406 16.23 -13.73 4.80
N PRO A 407 14.95 -13.90 4.44
CA PRO A 407 14.47 -14.97 3.56
C PRO A 407 15.16 -15.01 2.18
#